data_AF-A0A2X2V5Z2-F1
#
_entry.id   AF-A0A2X2V5Z2-F1
#
_cell.length_a   1.000
_cell.length_b   1.000
_cell.length_c   1.000
_cell.angle_alpha   90.00
_cell.angle_beta   90.00
_cell.angle_gamma   90.00
#
_symmetry.space_group_name_H-M   'P 1'
#
loop_
_entity.id
_entity.type
_entity.pdbx_description
1 polymer ?
#
loop_
_entity_poly.entity_id
_entity_poly.type
_entity_poly.pdbx_seq_one_letter_code
_entity_poly.pdbx_strand_id
1 'polypeptide(L)'
;MLVFDSGVGGLSVYDEIRHLLPNLHYIYAFDNVAFPYGEKSEAFIVERVVEIVTALQQRYPLSLAVIACNTASTVSLPALREKFAFPVVGVVPAIKPAARLTANGIVGLLATRGTVNALIPMS
;
A
#
# COMPACT_ATOMS: atom_id res chain seq x y z
N MET A 1 14.09 -3.32 4.99
CA MET A 1 12.85 -2.61 4.64
C MET A 1 11.87 -3.59 4.02
N LEU A 2 10.62 -3.56 4.48
CA LEU A 2 9.53 -4.34 3.89
C LEU A 2 8.85 -3.52 2.78
N VAL A 3 8.60 -4.13 1.62
CA VAL A 3 7.64 -3.66 0.61
C VAL A 3 6.54 -4.70 0.52
N PHE A 4 5.30 -4.30 0.82
CA PHE A 4 4.14 -5.18 0.86
C PHE A 4 3.10 -4.79 -0.19
N ASP A 5 2.58 -5.77 -0.93
CA ASP A 5 1.45 -5.60 -1.84
C ASP A 5 0.43 -6.75 -1.66
N SER A 6 -0.78 -6.57 -2.19
CA SER A 6 -1.74 -7.68 -2.31
C SER A 6 -1.34 -8.69 -3.40
N GLY A 7 -0.54 -8.28 -4.39
CA GLY A 7 -0.10 -9.10 -5.51
C GLY A 7 1.29 -8.71 -6.03
N VAL A 8 1.49 -8.82 -7.35
CA VAL A 8 2.76 -8.49 -8.01
C VAL A 8 2.82 -7.04 -8.53
N GLY A 9 1.73 -6.28 -8.46
CA GLY A 9 1.67 -4.91 -8.99
C GLY A 9 2.61 -3.94 -8.29
N GLY A 10 2.88 -4.19 -7.01
CA GLY A 10 3.82 -3.44 -6.19
C GLY A 10 5.29 -3.59 -6.56
N LEU A 11 5.65 -4.50 -7.50
CA LEU A 11 7.03 -4.63 -7.98
C LEU A 11 7.54 -3.34 -8.63
N SER A 12 6.66 -2.58 -9.30
CA SER A 12 7.01 -1.27 -9.85
C SER A 12 7.47 -0.27 -8.78
N VAL A 13 6.78 -0.23 -7.63
CA VAL A 13 7.15 0.60 -6.48
C VAL A 13 8.46 0.09 -5.87
N TYR A 14 8.62 -1.22 -5.74
CA TYR A 14 9.86 -1.84 -5.26
C TYR A 14 11.06 -1.46 -6.14
N ASP A 15 10.93 -1.57 -7.46
CA ASP A 15 12.00 -1.32 -8.42
C ASP A 15 12.47 0.14 -8.35
N GLU A 16 11.54 1.10 -8.27
CA GLU A 16 11.87 2.52 -8.09
C GLU A 16 12.61 2.79 -6.77
N ILE A 17 12.14 2.20 -5.66
CA ILE A 17 12.81 2.35 -4.37
C ILE A 17 14.21 1.72 -4.40
N ARG A 18 14.36 0.56 -5.04
CA ARG A 18 15.64 -0.13 -5.19
C ARG A 18 16.61 0.69 -6.04
N HIS A 19 16.13 1.31 -7.12
CA HIS A 19 16.95 2.17 -7.97
C HIS A 19 17.50 3.37 -7.19
N LEU A 20 16.67 3.99 -6.34
CA LEU A 20 17.08 5.15 -5.54
C LEU A 20 17.94 4.78 -4.32
N LEU A 21 17.74 3.59 -3.73
CA LEU A 21 18.39 3.16 -2.49
C LEU A 21 19.02 1.76 -2.59
N PRO A 22 19.92 1.51 -3.57
CA PRO A 22 20.33 0.16 -3.99
C PRO A 22 21.02 -0.67 -2.91
N ASN A 23 21.56 -0.04 -1.88
CA ASN A 23 22.35 -0.68 -0.82
C ASN A 23 21.53 -1.12 0.39
N LEU A 24 20.19 -0.98 0.36
CA LEU A 24 19.33 -1.45 1.44
C LEU A 24 19.04 -2.95 1.33
N HIS A 25 18.71 -3.56 2.47
CA HIS A 25 18.13 -4.90 2.49
C HIS A 25 16.61 -4.83 2.35
N TYR A 26 16.09 -5.60 1.40
CA TYR A 26 14.67 -5.60 1.05
C TYR A 26 14.02 -6.94 1.35
N ILE A 27 12.79 -6.87 1.84
CA ILE A 27 11.85 -7.99 1.85
C ILE A 27 10.67 -7.54 1.01
N TYR A 28 10.41 -8.22 -0.10
CA TYR A 28 9.16 -8.07 -0.84
C TYR A 28 8.22 -9.19 -0.41
N ALA A 29 7.02 -8.84 0.06
CA ALA A 29 6.00 -9.80 0.44
C ALA A 29 4.68 -9.45 -0.23
N PHE A 30 3.93 -10.46 -0.64
CA PHE A 30 2.60 -10.26 -1.16
C PHE A 30 1.64 -11.37 -0.74
N ASP A 31 0.37 -11.01 -0.55
CA ASP A 31 -0.67 -11.94 -0.10
C ASP A 31 -1.45 -12.53 -1.27
N ASN A 32 -0.82 -13.47 -1.98
CA ASN A 32 -1.45 -14.16 -3.10
C ASN A 32 -2.73 -14.93 -2.71
N VAL A 33 -2.86 -15.32 -1.43
CA VAL A 33 -4.00 -16.11 -0.95
C VAL A 33 -5.27 -15.27 -0.89
N ALA A 34 -5.19 -14.01 -0.46
CA ALA A 34 -6.35 -13.13 -0.36
C ALA A 34 -6.47 -12.14 -1.53
N PHE A 35 -5.60 -12.24 -2.54
CA PHE A 35 -5.72 -11.47 -3.79
C PHE A 35 -7.04 -11.79 -4.53
N PRO A 36 -7.72 -10.79 -5.13
CA PRO A 36 -7.44 -9.35 -5.06
C PRO A 36 -8.08 -8.68 -3.84
N TYR A 37 -7.36 -7.72 -3.25
CA TYR A 37 -7.87 -6.97 -2.09
C TYR A 37 -9.05 -6.05 -2.41
N GLY A 38 -9.18 -5.60 -3.67
CA GLY A 38 -10.26 -4.71 -4.10
C GLY A 38 -11.68 -5.28 -3.93
N GLU A 39 -11.81 -6.58 -3.68
CA GLU A 39 -13.08 -7.29 -3.48
C GLU A 39 -13.35 -7.65 -2.01
N LYS A 40 -12.44 -7.28 -1.10
CA LYS A 40 -12.54 -7.61 0.32
C LYS A 40 -13.06 -6.43 1.13
N SER A 41 -13.62 -6.72 2.30
CA SER A 41 -14.04 -5.66 3.23
C SER A 41 -12.81 -4.96 3.82
N GLU A 42 -12.97 -3.69 4.20
CA GLU A 42 -11.89 -2.90 4.80
C GLU A 42 -11.37 -3.56 6.09
N ALA A 43 -12.28 -4.04 6.96
CA ALA A 43 -11.93 -4.73 8.19
C ALA A 43 -11.07 -5.98 7.92
N PHE A 44 -11.43 -6.79 6.92
CA PHE A 44 -10.64 -7.95 6.53
C PHE A 44 -9.23 -7.54 6.09
N ILE A 45 -9.11 -6.50 5.25
CA ILE A 45 -7.82 -6.04 4.74
C ILE A 45 -6.95 -5.53 5.90
N VAL A 46 -7.51 -4.75 6.81
CA VAL A 46 -6.79 -4.22 7.98
C VAL A 46 -6.25 -5.36 8.84
N GLU A 47 -7.10 -6.30 9.24
CA GLU A 47 -6.71 -7.45 10.07
C GLU A 47 -5.62 -8.28 9.38
N ARG A 48 -5.83 -8.62 8.10
CA ARG A 48 -4.93 -9.44 7.32
C ARG A 48 -3.55 -8.80 7.14
N VAL A 49 -3.50 -7.52 6.80
CA VAL A 49 -2.22 -6.81 6.61
C VAL A 49 -1.48 -6.67 7.94
N VAL A 50 -2.19 -6.35 9.02
CA VAL A 50 -1.60 -6.29 10.36
C VAL A 50 -1.01 -7.65 10.77
N GLU A 51 -1.72 -8.75 10.52
CA GLU A 51 -1.26 -10.11 10.80
C GLU A 51 0.04 -10.43 10.04
N ILE A 52 0.07 -10.18 8.72
CA ILE A 52 1.23 -10.47 7.87
C ILE A 52 2.45 -9.64 8.30
N VAL A 53 2.27 -8.34 8.52
CA VAL A 53 3.38 -7.46 8.94
C VAL A 53 3.89 -7.87 10.32
N THR A 54 3.01 -8.29 11.23
CA THR A 54 3.39 -8.83 12.54
C THR A 54 4.25 -10.09 12.40
N ALA A 55 3.81 -11.05 11.58
CA ALA A 55 4.53 -12.29 11.35
C ALA A 55 5.91 -12.06 10.70
N LEU A 56 6.02 -11.08 9.80
CA LEU A 56 7.28 -10.71 9.18
C LEU A 56 8.23 -10.02 10.16
N GLN A 57 7.74 -9.12 11.02
CA GLN A 57 8.55 -8.48 12.05
C GLN A 57 9.10 -9.50 13.07
N GLN A 58 8.34 -10.53 13.41
CA GLN A 58 8.81 -11.60 14.30
C GLN A 58 9.98 -12.41 13.69
N ARG A 59 10.06 -12.48 12.37
CA ARG A 59 11.10 -13.22 11.65
C ARG A 59 12.29 -12.36 11.24
N TYR A 60 12.07 -11.08 10.98
CA TYR A 60 13.06 -10.16 10.44
C TYR A 60 13.01 -8.80 11.14
N PRO A 61 14.15 -8.18 11.45
CA PRO A 61 14.19 -6.84 12.02
C PRO A 61 13.76 -5.80 10.96
N LEU A 62 12.51 -5.37 11.01
CA LEU A 62 11.98 -4.35 10.10
C LEU A 62 12.29 -2.95 10.61
N SER A 63 12.97 -2.14 9.80
CA SER A 63 13.26 -0.73 10.07
C SER A 63 12.29 0.25 9.41
N LEU A 64 11.50 -0.21 8.42
CA LEU A 64 10.55 0.56 7.63
C LEU A 64 9.65 -0.42 6.87
N ALA A 65 8.36 -0.10 6.77
CA ALA A 65 7.43 -0.80 5.87
C ALA A 65 6.81 0.17 4.86
N VAL A 66 6.80 -0.25 3.60
CA VAL A 66 6.12 0.40 2.50
C VAL A 66 4.95 -0.47 2.07
N ILE A 67 3.73 0.05 2.19
CA ILE A 67 2.52 -0.57 1.64
C ILE A 67 2.37 -0.07 0.20
N ALA A 68 2.73 -0.92 -0.77
CA ALA A 68 2.71 -0.60 -2.20
C ALA A 68 1.34 -0.83 -2.85
N CYS A 69 0.43 -1.55 -2.18
CA CYS A 69 -0.95 -1.72 -2.63
C CYS A 69 -1.75 -0.45 -2.36
N ASN A 70 -2.37 0.16 -3.37
CA ASN A 70 -3.28 1.30 -3.17
C ASN A 70 -4.44 0.94 -2.23
N THR A 71 -5.14 -0.17 -2.48
CA THR A 71 -6.28 -0.60 -1.66
C THR A 71 -5.88 -0.85 -0.20
N ALA A 72 -4.76 -1.56 0.04
CA ALA A 72 -4.30 -1.79 1.41
C ALA A 72 -3.83 -0.48 2.07
N SER A 73 -3.12 0.38 1.35
CA SER A 73 -2.61 1.65 1.90
C SER A 73 -3.74 2.54 2.37
N THR A 74 -4.85 2.59 1.65
CA THR A 74 -5.96 3.47 2.00
C THR A 74 -6.62 3.10 3.33
N VAL A 75 -6.68 1.81 3.67
CA VAL A 75 -7.43 1.34 4.86
C VAL A 75 -6.53 0.93 6.03
N SER A 76 -5.34 0.37 5.78
CA SER A 76 -4.51 -0.26 6.81
C SER A 76 -3.48 0.67 7.47
N LEU A 77 -3.13 1.80 6.85
CA LEU A 77 -2.08 2.69 7.37
C LEU A 77 -2.31 3.17 8.81
N PRO A 78 -3.53 3.57 9.24
CA PRO A 78 -3.75 3.98 10.63
C PRO A 78 -3.41 2.87 11.63
N ALA A 79 -3.96 1.67 11.42
CA ALA A 79 -3.74 0.52 12.29
C ALA A 79 -2.27 0.08 12.32
N LEU A 80 -1.58 0.12 11.17
CA LEU A 80 -0.16 -0.21 11.10
C LEU A 80 0.71 0.82 11.86
N ARG A 81 0.40 2.11 11.73
CA ARG A 81 1.14 3.18 12.41
C ARG A 81 0.91 3.20 13.91
N GLU A 82 -0.28 2.80 14.35
CA GLU A 82 -0.58 2.66 15.77
C GLU A 82 0.16 1.44 16.39
N LYS A 83 0.20 0.32 15.66
CA LYS A 83 0.78 -0.92 16.18
C LYS A 83 2.31 -0.98 16.14
N PHE A 84 2.93 -0.44 15.10
CA PHE A 84 4.35 -0.63 14.85
C PHE A 84 5.17 0.63 15.13
N ALA A 85 6.29 0.47 15.84
CA ALA A 85 7.18 1.58 16.18
C ALA A 85 8.05 2.05 15.00
N PHE A 86 8.28 1.19 14.00
CA PHE A 86 9.00 1.58 12.79
C PHE A 86 8.07 2.40 11.86
N PRO A 87 8.61 3.30 11.02
CA PRO A 87 7.78 4.09 10.13
C PRO A 87 7.02 3.22 9.12
N VAL A 88 5.77 3.61 8.85
CA VAL A 88 4.92 2.97 7.83
C VAL A 88 4.49 4.01 6.79
N VAL A 89 4.94 3.77 5.55
CA VAL A 89 4.62 4.59 4.37
C VAL A 89 3.66 3.78 3.52
N GLY A 90 2.67 4.43 2.93
CA GLY A 90 1.82 3.81 1.92
C GLY A 90 1.72 4.69 0.70
N VAL A 91 1.23 4.10 -0.38
CA VAL A 91 0.92 4.82 -1.61
C VAL A 91 -0.50 5.37 -1.56
N VAL A 92 -0.71 6.48 -2.26
CA VAL A 92 -2.05 7.00 -2.54
C VAL A 92 -2.19 7.17 -4.04
N PRO A 93 -3.42 7.08 -4.58
CA PRO A 93 -3.65 7.37 -5.99
C PRO A 93 -3.08 8.74 -6.36
N ALA A 94 -2.45 8.82 -7.54
CA ALA A 94 -1.73 10.00 -8.03
C ALA A 94 -2.66 11.15 -8.47
N ILE A 95 -3.76 11.39 -7.75
CA ILE A 95 -4.76 12.42 -8.04
C ILE A 95 -4.18 13.82 -7.83
N LYS A 96 -3.47 14.05 -6.72
CA LYS A 96 -2.85 15.36 -6.45
C LYS A 96 -1.83 15.75 -7.53
N PRO A 97 -0.90 14.86 -7.95
CA PRO A 97 -0.07 15.10 -9.12
C PRO A 97 -0.88 15.39 -10.39
N ALA A 98 -1.87 14.55 -10.71
CA ALA A 98 -2.69 14.72 -11.92
C ALA A 98 -3.42 16.07 -11.95
N ALA A 99 -3.98 16.49 -10.81
CA ALA A 99 -4.67 17.77 -10.65
C ALA A 99 -3.73 18.99 -10.80
N ARG A 100 -2.43 18.85 -10.47
CA ARG A 100 -1.44 19.91 -10.68
C ARG A 100 -0.94 20.00 -12.13
N LEU A 101 -1.01 18.89 -12.87
CA LEU A 101 -0.47 18.78 -14.22
C LEU A 101 -1.52 18.99 -15.32
N THR A 102 -2.81 18.83 -15.01
CA THR A 102 -3.88 18.96 -16.00
C THR A 102 -4.02 20.39 -16.51
N ALA A 103 -4.18 20.54 -17.83
CA ALA A 103 -4.43 21.82 -18.48
C ALA A 103 -5.93 22.15 -18.60
N ASN A 104 -6.80 21.14 -18.58
CA ASN A 104 -8.26 21.29 -18.79
C ASN A 104 -9.10 20.98 -17.55
N GLY A 105 -8.47 20.58 -16.44
CA GLY A 105 -9.16 20.25 -15.18
C GLY A 105 -9.85 18.88 -15.15
N ILE A 106 -9.76 18.08 -16.21
CA ILE A 106 -10.41 16.75 -16.30
C ILE A 106 -9.37 15.67 -16.01
N VAL A 107 -9.64 14.79 -15.04
CA VAL A 107 -8.78 13.67 -14.65
C VAL A 107 -9.58 12.37 -14.64
N GLY A 108 -9.16 11.38 -15.43
CA GLY A 108 -9.68 10.02 -15.36
C GLY A 108 -8.93 9.19 -14.31
N LEU A 109 -9.65 8.47 -13.45
CA LEU A 109 -9.08 7.56 -12.47
C LEU A 109 -9.56 6.13 -12.75
N LEU A 110 -8.62 5.23 -13.04
CA LEU A 110 -8.86 3.80 -13.07
C LEU A 110 -8.36 3.20 -11.76
N ALA A 111 -9.29 2.71 -10.93
CA ALA A 111 -8.97 2.17 -9.62
C ALA A 111 -9.96 1.08 -9.20
N THR A 112 -9.56 0.24 -8.24
CA THR A 112 -10.47 -0.77 -7.65
C THR A 112 -11.58 -0.10 -6.85
N ARG A 113 -12.72 -0.78 -6.66
CA ARG A 113 -13.87 -0.23 -5.90
C ARG A 113 -13.47 0.27 -4.51
N GLY A 114 -12.66 -0.50 -3.77
CA GLY A 114 -12.18 -0.08 -2.45
C GLY A 114 -11.39 1.24 -2.50
N THR A 115 -10.56 1.43 -3.53
CA THR A 115 -9.83 2.68 -3.73
C THR A 115 -10.76 3.85 -4.09
N VAL A 116 -11.77 3.63 -4.93
CA VAL A 116 -12.73 4.67 -5.34
C VAL A 116 -13.58 5.13 -4.15
N ASN A 117 -14.14 4.20 -3.37
CA ASN A 117 -15.03 4.50 -2.23
C ASN A 117 -14.34 5.34 -1.16
N ALA A 118 -13.04 5.11 -0.93
CA ALA A 118 -12.29 5.85 0.06
C ALA A 118 -11.86 7.26 -0.39
N LEU A 119 -11.89 7.53 -1.70
CA LEU A 119 -11.56 8.85 -2.27
C LEU A 119 -12.78 9.74 -2.50
N ILE A 120 -13.91 9.12 -2.85
CA ILE A 120 -15.17 9.79 -3.09
C ILE A 120 -16.15 9.24 -2.05
N PRO A 121 -16.30 9.91 -0.89
CA PRO A 121 -17.35 9.53 0.05
C PRO A 121 -18.67 9.62 -0.70
N MET A 122 -19.35 8.48 -0.90
CA MET A 122 -20.70 8.49 -1.42
C MET A 122 -21.56 9.22 -0.40
N SER A 123 -22.04 10.40 -0.78
CA SER A 123 -23.04 11.20 -0.06
C SER A 123 -24.29 10.39 0.22
#